data_AF-A0A1D2WKP7-F1
#
_entry.id   AF-A0A1D2WKP7-F1
#
_cell.length_a   1.000
_cell.length_b   1.000
_cell.length_c   1.000
_cell.angle_alpha   90.00
_cell.angle_beta   90.00
_cell.angle_gamma   90.00
#
_symmetry.space_group_name_H-M   'P 1'
#
loop_
_entity.id
_entity.type
_entity.pdbx_description
1 polymer ?
#
loop_
_entity_poly.entity_id
_entity_poly.type
_entity_poly.pdbx_seq_one_letter_code
_entity_poly.pdbx_strand_id
1 'polypeptide(L)'
;MDNKKIFLSFILFILIAISVSAVSAVDADNATLAEDAIPTDADVVQTKVNNANSGDTITLEDKTYDFANQTVTIDGRDKITIRGTGNTIIKGHGGQNSKTGALFIVSESIGVTFKDITFIDTNPNNNFTYDGNVEGYGITFDGSGAENGVVDNCSFADFNTAVNVKSCNYVTVKNSKFSGGYATKLINDPTVNKEKGSKVVSAGGSLFLSVLNCTFDGPMLDAVSIYGGSGDAKIIGNTFKDNVYAIFFGGASTEGTFINDNTFIECGQFVKDANTTWGGYPVISIEKASDSVYMNNNTFYAVNNNKLIAAESANTAHGAPSTLGDINITNSNVNLANDNVVAGSVTFLHILSRTGDINPKAPITLTGNKYAKGVKAVVVWYNDWGVEDSENIVIPQAPEPTPAPVAVSTSISSANLAIYAGNSGKIKLTLKDANGVAVANKTVNIVIDGVAKTVTTDDNGIAILSVKYSNSGTHYATLAFTGDNDYTGSIKTVKISVLKKVTALTITKKTFKVKTKNKKVTTVLKSGKTVLKYKKVTLKVKGKTYTAKTNSKGIATFNIKIAKKGTFKALTKFAGDGAYKAASKYSYVYVR
;
A
#
# COMPACT_ATOMS: atom_id res chain seq x y z
N MET A 1 11.15 19.78 52.79
CA MET A 1 10.08 20.00 51.79
C MET A 1 10.26 19.03 50.62
N ASP A 2 10.09 17.74 50.93
CA ASP A 2 8.94 16.94 50.54
C ASP A 2 8.71 16.52 49.06
N ASN A 3 8.88 15.20 48.87
CA ASN A 3 7.87 14.25 48.36
C ASN A 3 7.55 14.12 46.85
N LYS A 4 8.21 13.14 46.19
CA LYS A 4 7.69 11.79 45.75
C LYS A 4 8.56 11.27 44.57
N LYS A 5 9.20 10.08 44.52
CA LYS A 5 8.79 8.65 44.70
C LYS A 5 7.71 8.22 43.68
N ILE A 6 7.74 7.11 42.92
CA ILE A 6 8.51 5.83 42.82
C ILE A 6 8.32 5.32 41.34
N PHE A 7 9.28 4.82 40.56
CA PHE A 7 9.95 3.49 40.50
C PHE A 7 9.12 2.23 40.09
N LEU A 8 9.20 1.86 38.79
CA LEU A 8 9.60 0.54 38.25
C LEU A 8 8.69 -0.73 38.35
N SER A 9 8.54 -1.43 37.20
CA SER A 9 8.91 -2.86 36.97
C SER A 9 7.84 -3.91 36.57
N PHE A 10 8.03 -4.49 35.37
CA PHE A 10 7.87 -5.91 34.96
C PHE A 10 6.53 -6.68 35.03
N ILE A 11 5.96 -6.91 33.82
CA ILE A 11 5.75 -8.22 33.14
C ILE A 11 4.81 -9.30 33.73
N LEU A 12 3.92 -9.76 32.83
CA LEU A 12 3.15 -11.03 32.74
C LEU A 12 1.87 -11.19 33.60
N PHE A 13 0.72 -11.24 32.93
CA PHE A 13 -0.05 -12.49 32.76
C PHE A 13 -1.11 -12.38 31.65
N ILE A 14 -1.47 -13.53 31.08
CA ILE A 14 -2.55 -13.70 30.07
C ILE A 14 -3.91 -13.48 30.74
N LEU A 15 -4.83 -12.77 30.09
CA LEU A 15 -6.25 -12.79 30.47
C LEU A 15 -7.13 -13.01 29.23
N ILE A 16 -7.95 -14.06 29.30
CA ILE A 16 -9.07 -14.31 28.40
C ILE A 16 -10.20 -13.35 28.83
N ALA A 17 -10.66 -12.50 27.92
CA ALA A 17 -11.78 -11.61 28.19
C ALA A 17 -13.09 -12.26 27.70
N ILE A 18 -13.86 -12.84 28.64
CA ILE A 18 -15.29 -13.09 28.42
C ILE A 18 -16.01 -11.79 28.76
N SER A 19 -16.49 -11.07 27.75
CA SER A 19 -17.30 -9.87 27.95
C SER A 19 -18.74 -10.25 28.26
N VAL A 20 -19.10 -10.31 29.55
CA VAL A 20 -20.50 -10.29 29.98
C VAL A 20 -20.94 -8.83 30.04
N SER A 21 -21.85 -8.43 29.15
CA SER A 21 -22.44 -7.10 29.16
C SER A 21 -23.37 -6.92 30.36
N ALA A 22 -23.22 -5.81 31.08
CA ALA A 22 -24.11 -5.46 32.19
C ALA A 22 -25.52 -5.12 31.66
N VAL A 23 -26.53 -5.81 32.19
CA VAL A 23 -27.95 -5.42 32.02
C VAL A 23 -28.32 -4.45 33.13
N SER A 24 -28.78 -3.26 32.78
CA SER A 24 -29.42 -2.35 33.73
C SER A 24 -30.82 -2.85 34.07
N ALA A 25 -31.09 -3.09 35.35
CA ALA A 25 -32.45 -3.41 35.80
C ALA A 25 -33.37 -2.20 35.62
N VAL A 26 -34.49 -2.40 34.95
CA VAL A 26 -35.67 -1.51 34.92
C VAL A 26 -36.88 -2.38 35.29
N ASP A 27 -37.87 -1.78 35.94
CA ASP A 27 -38.92 -2.47 36.69
C ASP A 27 -39.60 -3.63 35.96
N ALA A 28 -39.67 -4.77 36.67
CA ALA A 28 -40.46 -5.91 36.28
C ALA A 28 -41.90 -5.73 36.76
N ASP A 29 -42.78 -5.19 35.91
CA ASP A 29 -44.23 -5.43 35.97
C ASP A 29 -44.99 -5.01 34.70
N ASN A 30 -44.47 -5.35 33.52
CA ASN A 30 -45.31 -5.59 32.32
C ASN A 30 -44.59 -6.48 31.30
N ALA A 31 -44.39 -7.75 31.65
CA ALA A 31 -43.84 -8.74 30.73
C ALA A 31 -44.90 -9.16 29.69
N THR A 32 -45.14 -8.30 28.70
CA THR A 32 -45.55 -8.79 27.38
C THR A 32 -44.48 -9.77 26.92
N LEU A 33 -44.84 -11.04 26.78
CA LEU A 33 -44.01 -12.02 26.08
C LEU A 33 -43.76 -11.43 24.70
N ALA A 34 -42.52 -11.03 24.43
CA ALA A 34 -42.13 -10.67 23.08
C ALA A 34 -42.29 -11.93 22.23
N GLU A 35 -43.28 -11.92 21.35
CA GLU A 35 -43.44 -12.96 20.33
C GLU A 35 -42.14 -13.00 19.54
N ASP A 36 -41.47 -14.16 19.50
CA ASP A 36 -40.19 -14.32 18.80
C ASP A 36 -40.37 -13.82 17.37
N ALA A 37 -39.72 -12.69 17.03
CA ALA A 37 -39.93 -12.02 15.78
C ALA A 37 -39.63 -12.99 14.63
N ILE A 38 -40.61 -13.18 13.73
CA ILE A 38 -40.46 -14.10 12.60
C ILE A 38 -39.21 -13.67 11.82
N PRO A 39 -38.18 -14.54 11.70
CA PRO A 39 -36.92 -14.16 11.08
C PRO A 39 -37.17 -13.78 9.63
N THR A 40 -36.57 -12.68 9.20
CA THR A 40 -36.71 -12.21 7.82
C THR A 40 -35.99 -13.16 6.85
N ASP A 41 -36.30 -13.07 5.57
CA ASP A 41 -35.60 -13.88 4.55
C ASP A 41 -34.07 -13.62 4.55
N ALA A 42 -33.64 -12.40 4.89
CA ALA A 42 -32.23 -12.07 5.08
C ALA A 42 -31.64 -12.78 6.31
N ASP A 43 -32.34 -12.80 7.46
CA ASP A 43 -31.90 -13.51 8.67
C ASP A 43 -31.77 -15.02 8.44
N VAL A 44 -32.70 -15.61 7.66
CA VAL A 44 -32.67 -17.03 7.29
C VAL A 44 -31.44 -17.33 6.43
N VAL A 45 -31.10 -16.48 5.46
CA VAL A 45 -29.90 -16.65 4.64
C VAL A 45 -28.62 -16.38 5.44
N GLN A 46 -28.60 -15.34 6.29
CA GLN A 46 -27.48 -15.03 7.18
C GLN A 46 -27.20 -16.18 8.16
N THR A 47 -28.24 -16.83 8.69
CA THR A 47 -28.10 -18.01 9.55
C THR A 47 -27.46 -19.18 8.80
N LYS A 48 -27.82 -19.41 7.54
CA LYS A 48 -27.14 -20.41 6.69
C LYS A 48 -25.66 -20.05 6.46
N VAL A 49 -25.34 -18.78 6.20
CA VAL A 49 -23.95 -18.29 6.03
C VAL A 49 -23.13 -18.45 7.31
N ASN A 50 -23.70 -18.08 8.46
CA ASN A 50 -23.01 -18.14 9.76
C ASN A 50 -22.57 -19.58 10.10
N ASN A 51 -23.40 -20.57 9.74
CA ASN A 51 -23.19 -21.99 10.00
C ASN A 51 -22.37 -22.72 8.92
N ALA A 52 -22.04 -22.07 7.80
CA ALA A 52 -21.27 -22.68 6.72
C ALA A 52 -19.77 -22.77 7.03
N ASN A 53 -19.16 -23.89 6.66
CA ASN A 53 -17.73 -24.16 6.71
C ASN A 53 -17.09 -23.88 5.35
N SER A 54 -15.76 -23.83 5.30
CA SER A 54 -15.07 -23.57 4.04
C SER A 54 -15.28 -24.68 3.00
N GLY A 55 -15.77 -24.31 1.82
CA GLY A 55 -16.13 -25.23 0.74
C GLY A 55 -17.61 -25.67 0.73
N ASP A 56 -18.40 -25.28 1.73
CA ASP A 56 -19.83 -25.64 1.79
C ASP A 56 -20.64 -24.94 0.69
N THR A 57 -21.70 -25.61 0.22
CA THR A 57 -22.71 -25.03 -0.68
C THR A 57 -23.99 -24.74 0.10
N ILE A 58 -24.35 -23.47 0.19
CA ILE A 58 -25.59 -22.97 0.75
C ILE A 58 -26.65 -22.95 -0.36
N THR A 59 -27.52 -23.96 -0.37
CA THR A 59 -28.65 -24.01 -1.29
C THR A 59 -29.81 -23.14 -0.80
N LEU A 60 -30.28 -22.27 -1.68
CA LEU A 60 -31.50 -21.47 -1.55
C LEU A 60 -32.62 -22.13 -2.36
N GLU A 61 -33.85 -22.00 -1.87
CA GLU A 61 -35.03 -22.64 -2.45
C GLU A 61 -35.54 -21.87 -3.68
N ASP A 62 -36.37 -22.53 -4.49
CA ASP A 62 -37.12 -21.92 -5.60
C ASP A 62 -38.29 -21.07 -5.05
N LYS A 63 -37.94 -19.94 -4.45
CA LYS A 63 -38.87 -18.92 -3.98
C LYS A 63 -38.27 -17.51 -4.10
N THR A 64 -39.13 -16.51 -3.91
CA THR A 64 -38.70 -15.13 -3.67
C THR A 64 -38.31 -14.96 -2.20
N TYR A 65 -37.10 -14.49 -1.96
CA TYR A 65 -36.59 -13.98 -0.69
C TYR A 65 -36.69 -12.45 -0.70
N ASP A 66 -37.37 -11.86 0.28
CA ASP A 66 -37.49 -10.40 0.42
C ASP A 66 -36.55 -9.87 1.52
N PHE A 67 -35.48 -9.19 1.12
CA PHE A 67 -34.48 -8.70 2.06
C PHE A 67 -34.90 -7.39 2.75
N ALA A 68 -35.90 -6.66 2.23
CA ALA A 68 -36.39 -5.41 2.83
C ALA A 68 -35.27 -4.42 3.26
N ASN A 69 -34.22 -4.31 2.42
CA ASN A 69 -33.01 -3.47 2.58
C ASN A 69 -31.96 -3.97 3.58
N GLN A 70 -32.08 -5.21 4.05
CA GLN A 70 -31.07 -5.85 4.90
C GLN A 70 -29.90 -6.42 4.08
N THR A 71 -28.73 -6.48 4.71
CA THR A 71 -27.49 -7.01 4.14
C THR A 71 -27.19 -8.38 4.73
N VAL A 72 -26.92 -9.37 3.87
CA VAL A 72 -26.24 -10.60 4.27
C VAL A 72 -24.72 -10.38 4.19
N THR A 73 -24.04 -10.54 5.31
CA THR A 73 -22.59 -10.38 5.44
C THR A 73 -21.90 -11.74 5.46
N ILE A 74 -20.87 -11.88 4.63
CA ILE A 74 -20.03 -13.07 4.48
C ILE A 74 -18.63 -12.65 4.92
N ASP A 75 -18.31 -12.90 6.19
CA ASP A 75 -17.08 -12.46 6.86
C ASP A 75 -16.38 -13.64 7.54
N GLY A 76 -15.10 -13.87 7.21
CA GLY A 76 -14.37 -15.07 7.62
C GLY A 76 -15.02 -16.37 7.14
N ARG A 77 -15.47 -16.45 5.88
CA ARG A 77 -16.15 -17.62 5.28
C ARG A 77 -15.61 -17.95 3.89
N ASP A 78 -14.38 -18.45 3.85
CA ASP A 78 -13.69 -18.84 2.61
C ASP A 78 -14.43 -19.91 1.80
N LYS A 79 -14.46 -19.75 0.47
CA LYS A 79 -14.83 -20.79 -0.52
C LYS A 79 -16.25 -21.33 -0.40
N ILE A 80 -17.15 -20.63 0.29
CA ILE A 80 -18.58 -20.98 0.30
C ILE A 80 -19.22 -20.66 -1.05
N THR A 81 -20.23 -21.44 -1.43
CA THR A 81 -21.06 -21.19 -2.61
C THR A 81 -22.51 -20.94 -2.19
N ILE A 82 -23.05 -19.75 -2.48
CA ILE A 82 -24.48 -19.44 -2.31
C ILE A 82 -25.17 -19.68 -3.65
N ARG A 83 -26.11 -20.64 -3.68
CA ARG A 83 -26.67 -21.18 -4.93
C ARG A 83 -28.19 -21.30 -4.91
N GLY A 84 -28.83 -20.79 -5.95
CA GLY A 84 -30.26 -21.04 -6.23
C GLY A 84 -30.50 -22.36 -6.98
N THR A 85 -31.76 -22.83 -6.99
CA THR A 85 -32.12 -24.12 -7.61
C THR A 85 -32.80 -24.03 -8.98
N GLY A 86 -33.09 -22.81 -9.45
CA GLY A 86 -33.72 -22.55 -10.75
C GLY A 86 -34.51 -21.25 -10.76
N ASN A 87 -35.46 -21.10 -9.83
CA ASN A 87 -36.35 -19.93 -9.70
C ASN A 87 -36.13 -19.13 -8.40
N THR A 88 -34.95 -19.28 -7.78
CA THR A 88 -34.54 -18.48 -6.62
C THR A 88 -34.42 -17.01 -7.00
N ILE A 89 -35.28 -16.17 -6.41
CA ILE A 89 -35.26 -14.71 -6.56
C ILE A 89 -34.86 -14.10 -5.22
N ILE A 90 -33.94 -13.15 -5.21
CA ILE A 90 -33.63 -12.29 -4.07
C ILE A 90 -33.97 -10.86 -4.46
N LYS A 91 -34.94 -10.24 -3.78
CA LYS A 91 -35.33 -8.85 -4.01
C LYS A 91 -35.07 -7.99 -2.78
N GLY A 92 -34.72 -6.73 -3.01
CA GLY A 92 -34.51 -5.72 -1.98
C GLY A 92 -33.77 -4.52 -2.55
N HIS A 93 -33.47 -3.52 -1.73
CA HIS A 93 -32.70 -2.36 -2.17
C HIS A 93 -31.47 -2.17 -1.27
N GLY A 94 -30.28 -2.14 -1.89
CA GLY A 94 -29.03 -1.85 -1.18
C GLY A 94 -28.87 -0.34 -0.94
N GLY A 95 -28.61 0.07 0.31
CA GLY A 95 -28.33 1.47 0.66
C GLY A 95 -26.96 2.02 0.20
N GLN A 96 -26.51 3.09 0.87
CA GLN A 96 -25.33 3.86 0.45
C GLN A 96 -24.01 3.37 1.07
N ASN A 97 -22.97 3.37 0.23
CA ASN A 97 -21.57 3.03 0.54
C ASN A 97 -21.32 1.55 0.86
N SER A 98 -20.30 0.99 0.21
CA SER A 98 -19.92 -0.43 0.15
C SER A 98 -19.69 -1.17 1.48
N LYS A 99 -19.78 -0.48 2.63
CA LYS A 99 -19.56 -1.05 3.97
C LYS A 99 -20.85 -1.39 4.72
N THR A 100 -21.98 -0.80 4.33
CA THR A 100 -23.30 -1.02 4.95
C THR A 100 -24.40 -0.72 3.93
N GLY A 101 -25.00 -1.76 3.33
CA GLY A 101 -26.09 -1.55 2.36
C GLY A 101 -25.86 -2.13 0.96
N ALA A 102 -25.27 -3.31 0.82
CA ALA A 102 -25.53 -4.15 -0.36
C ALA A 102 -26.48 -5.29 0.05
N LEU A 103 -27.13 -5.98 -0.89
CA LEU A 103 -27.85 -7.22 -0.53
C LEU A 103 -26.90 -8.27 0.03
N PHE A 104 -25.69 -8.35 -0.54
CA PHE A 104 -24.59 -9.17 -0.03
C PHE A 104 -23.29 -8.37 0.07
N ILE A 105 -22.59 -8.49 1.21
CA ILE A 105 -21.23 -7.99 1.40
C ILE A 105 -20.31 -9.18 1.70
N VAL A 106 -19.23 -9.30 0.92
CA VAL A 106 -18.11 -10.21 1.15
C VAL A 106 -16.92 -9.41 1.65
N SER A 107 -16.45 -9.75 2.86
CA SER A 107 -15.24 -9.22 3.50
C SER A 107 -14.42 -10.38 4.07
N GLU A 108 -13.10 -10.22 4.18
CA GLU A 108 -12.19 -11.18 4.83
C GLU A 108 -12.51 -12.68 4.53
N SER A 109 -12.87 -12.97 3.27
CA SER A 109 -13.38 -14.27 2.80
C SER A 109 -12.98 -14.49 1.35
N ILE A 110 -12.07 -15.43 1.09
CA ILE A 110 -11.57 -15.71 -0.27
C ILE A 110 -12.43 -16.73 -1.01
N GLY A 111 -12.64 -16.55 -2.32
CA GLY A 111 -13.25 -17.57 -3.18
C GLY A 111 -14.77 -17.76 -3.04
N VAL A 112 -15.48 -16.78 -2.47
CA VAL A 112 -16.95 -16.82 -2.31
C VAL A 112 -17.64 -16.81 -3.67
N THR A 113 -18.56 -17.74 -3.91
CA THR A 113 -19.28 -17.89 -5.18
C THR A 113 -20.79 -17.63 -5.01
N PHE A 114 -21.36 -16.83 -5.90
CA PHE A 114 -22.81 -16.68 -6.09
C PHE A 114 -23.22 -17.32 -7.41
N LYS A 115 -24.27 -18.15 -7.39
CA LYS A 115 -24.63 -18.94 -8.57
C LYS A 115 -26.12 -19.23 -8.72
N ASP A 116 -26.62 -19.20 -9.95
CA ASP A 116 -27.99 -19.63 -10.32
C ASP A 116 -29.09 -18.85 -9.56
N ILE A 117 -28.90 -17.53 -9.35
CA ILE A 117 -29.82 -16.64 -8.60
C ILE A 117 -30.25 -15.44 -9.45
N THR A 118 -31.53 -15.07 -9.36
CA THR A 118 -32.04 -13.80 -9.88
C THR A 118 -32.11 -12.75 -8.76
N PHE A 119 -31.49 -11.61 -8.95
CA PHE A 119 -31.52 -10.46 -8.07
C PHE A 119 -32.39 -9.35 -8.68
N ILE A 120 -33.20 -8.68 -7.87
CA ILE A 120 -34.06 -7.55 -8.31
C ILE A 120 -33.93 -6.37 -7.34
N ASP A 121 -33.56 -5.19 -7.83
CA ASP A 121 -33.64 -3.96 -7.04
C ASP A 121 -35.10 -3.52 -6.89
N THR A 122 -35.59 -3.42 -5.65
CA THR A 122 -36.98 -3.00 -5.38
C THR A 122 -37.20 -1.49 -5.42
N ASN A 123 -36.15 -0.68 -5.54
CA ASN A 123 -36.25 0.78 -5.60
C ASN A 123 -35.31 1.39 -6.67
N PRO A 124 -35.54 1.08 -7.96
CA PRO A 124 -34.57 1.42 -9.01
C PRO A 124 -34.51 2.92 -9.38
N ASN A 125 -35.50 3.72 -8.96
CA ASN A 125 -35.71 5.08 -9.47
C ASN A 125 -35.70 6.23 -8.45
N ASN A 126 -35.82 6.00 -7.13
CA ASN A 126 -36.26 7.10 -6.21
C ASN A 126 -35.17 7.85 -5.42
N ASN A 127 -33.91 7.39 -5.35
CA ASN A 127 -32.88 8.04 -4.51
C ASN A 127 -31.90 8.96 -5.27
N PHE A 128 -32.21 9.30 -6.52
CA PHE A 128 -31.46 10.28 -7.32
C PHE A 128 -31.85 11.73 -6.97
N THR A 129 -31.33 12.26 -5.87
CA THR A 129 -31.39 13.71 -5.62
C THR A 129 -30.29 14.45 -6.37
N TYR A 130 -30.55 15.71 -6.73
CA TYR A 130 -29.66 16.63 -7.47
C TYR A 130 -28.20 16.60 -6.96
N ASP A 131 -28.04 16.49 -5.64
CA ASP A 131 -26.76 16.46 -4.91
C ASP A 131 -26.40 15.13 -4.22
N GLY A 132 -27.28 14.11 -4.25
CA GLY A 132 -27.16 12.88 -3.45
C GLY A 132 -26.50 11.67 -4.12
N ASN A 133 -26.30 10.62 -3.31
CA ASN A 133 -25.51 9.44 -3.66
C ASN A 133 -26.33 8.36 -4.38
N VAL A 134 -25.64 7.51 -5.14
CA VAL A 134 -26.25 6.36 -5.85
C VAL A 134 -26.44 5.20 -4.86
N GLU A 135 -27.67 4.65 -4.82
CA GLU A 135 -28.08 3.47 -4.07
C GLU A 135 -28.42 2.32 -5.03
N GLY A 136 -28.73 1.13 -4.54
CA GLY A 136 -28.99 -0.06 -5.36
C GLY A 136 -27.75 -0.91 -5.60
N TYR A 137 -27.15 -1.42 -4.52
CA TYR A 137 -26.02 -2.35 -4.56
C TYR A 137 -26.48 -3.81 -4.38
N GLY A 138 -26.15 -4.66 -5.35
CA GLY A 138 -26.43 -6.10 -5.31
C GLY A 138 -25.41 -6.86 -4.46
N ILE A 139 -24.31 -7.28 -5.08
CA ILE A 139 -23.19 -7.98 -4.43
C ILE A 139 -21.99 -7.03 -4.34
N THR A 140 -21.38 -6.94 -3.17
CA THR A 140 -20.12 -6.19 -2.96
C THR A 140 -19.02 -7.12 -2.44
N PHE A 141 -17.85 -7.08 -3.06
CA PHE A 141 -16.59 -7.58 -2.52
C PHE A 141 -15.77 -6.35 -2.07
N ASP A 142 -15.52 -6.17 -0.77
CA ASP A 142 -14.81 -4.99 -0.22
C ASP A 142 -13.59 -5.41 0.63
N GLY A 143 -12.40 -4.93 0.24
CA GLY A 143 -11.15 -5.12 0.97
C GLY A 143 -10.31 -6.32 0.51
N SER A 144 -9.01 -6.27 0.81
CA SER A 144 -8.01 -7.21 0.30
C SER A 144 -8.17 -8.66 0.78
N GLY A 145 -9.08 -8.93 1.72
CA GLY A 145 -9.46 -10.28 2.12
C GLY A 145 -10.55 -10.92 1.25
N ALA A 146 -11.23 -10.16 0.37
CA ALA A 146 -12.37 -10.61 -0.44
C ALA A 146 -11.99 -11.10 -1.86
N GLU A 147 -10.77 -11.64 -2.05
CA GLU A 147 -10.25 -12.00 -3.37
C GLU A 147 -10.86 -13.28 -3.96
N ASN A 148 -10.73 -13.46 -5.28
CA ASN A 148 -11.15 -14.65 -6.04
C ASN A 148 -12.67 -14.91 -6.03
N GLY A 149 -13.48 -13.89 -5.75
CA GLY A 149 -14.94 -13.97 -5.80
C GLY A 149 -15.50 -14.37 -7.16
N VAL A 150 -16.62 -15.09 -7.20
CA VAL A 150 -17.26 -15.52 -8.46
C VAL A 150 -18.75 -15.21 -8.45
N VAL A 151 -19.26 -14.67 -9.55
CA VAL A 151 -20.69 -14.53 -9.85
C VAL A 151 -20.95 -15.28 -11.16
N ASP A 152 -21.69 -16.39 -11.12
CA ASP A 152 -21.84 -17.33 -12.25
C ASP A 152 -23.30 -17.64 -12.53
N ASN A 153 -23.78 -17.39 -13.76
CA ASN A 153 -25.16 -17.67 -14.17
C ASN A 153 -26.21 -16.99 -13.25
N CYS A 154 -25.96 -15.73 -12.88
CA CYS A 154 -26.90 -14.91 -12.13
C CYS A 154 -27.60 -13.90 -13.06
N SER A 155 -28.80 -13.45 -12.68
CA SER A 155 -29.50 -12.34 -13.35
C SER A 155 -29.67 -11.17 -12.40
N PHE A 156 -29.50 -9.94 -12.86
CA PHE A 156 -29.66 -8.72 -12.06
C PHE A 156 -30.57 -7.74 -12.79
N ALA A 157 -31.70 -7.40 -12.17
CA ALA A 157 -32.63 -6.40 -12.68
C ALA A 157 -32.49 -5.08 -11.91
N ASP A 158 -32.32 -4.00 -12.66
CA ASP A 158 -32.49 -2.59 -12.27
C ASP A 158 -31.55 -2.02 -11.20
N PHE A 159 -30.53 -2.77 -10.75
CA PHE A 159 -29.48 -2.26 -9.88
C PHE A 159 -28.66 -1.16 -10.54
N ASN A 160 -28.30 -0.13 -9.77
CA ASN A 160 -27.27 0.81 -10.18
C ASN A 160 -25.87 0.19 -10.12
N THR A 161 -25.61 -0.69 -9.15
CA THR A 161 -24.35 -1.42 -9.03
C THR A 161 -24.65 -2.88 -8.65
N ALA A 162 -24.88 -3.71 -9.66
CA ALA A 162 -25.19 -5.13 -9.48
C ALA A 162 -24.02 -5.91 -8.84
N VAL A 163 -22.79 -5.66 -9.29
CA VAL A 163 -21.57 -6.23 -8.71
C VAL A 163 -20.52 -5.12 -8.50
N ASN A 164 -20.08 -4.96 -7.26
CA ASN A 164 -19.09 -3.96 -6.83
C ASN A 164 -17.82 -4.67 -6.35
N VAL A 165 -16.68 -4.38 -6.98
CA VAL A 165 -15.37 -4.99 -6.69
C VAL A 165 -14.42 -3.91 -6.19
N LYS A 166 -14.19 -3.86 -4.89
CA LYS A 166 -13.49 -2.75 -4.25
C LYS A 166 -12.30 -3.20 -3.43
N SER A 167 -11.12 -2.70 -3.78
CA SER A 167 -9.86 -3.02 -3.09
C SER A 167 -9.57 -4.52 -2.97
N CYS A 168 -10.02 -5.32 -3.94
CA CYS A 168 -9.90 -6.78 -3.99
C CYS A 168 -9.60 -7.25 -5.41
N ASN A 169 -8.99 -8.43 -5.56
CA ASN A 169 -8.46 -8.90 -6.84
C ASN A 169 -9.11 -10.21 -7.30
N TYR A 170 -8.94 -10.50 -8.60
CA TYR A 170 -9.33 -11.78 -9.23
C TYR A 170 -10.83 -12.12 -9.20
N VAL A 171 -11.71 -11.12 -9.05
CA VAL A 171 -13.17 -11.35 -9.10
C VAL A 171 -13.62 -11.66 -10.53
N THR A 172 -14.41 -12.72 -10.69
CA THR A 172 -14.94 -13.18 -11.98
C THR A 172 -16.46 -13.11 -12.01
N VAL A 173 -17.01 -12.26 -12.87
CA VAL A 173 -18.42 -12.20 -13.23
C VAL A 173 -18.60 -12.92 -14.56
N LYS A 174 -19.41 -13.98 -14.63
CA LYS A 174 -19.54 -14.79 -15.84
C LYS A 174 -20.94 -15.35 -16.09
N ASN A 175 -21.24 -15.61 -17.35
CA ASN A 175 -22.50 -16.21 -17.82
C ASN A 175 -23.77 -15.49 -17.31
N SER A 176 -23.63 -14.23 -16.88
CA SER A 176 -24.62 -13.52 -16.07
C SER A 176 -25.32 -12.43 -16.88
N LYS A 177 -26.56 -12.10 -16.50
CA LYS A 177 -27.40 -11.12 -17.20
C LYS A 177 -27.64 -9.91 -16.32
N PHE A 178 -27.60 -8.75 -16.94
CA PHE A 178 -27.84 -7.45 -16.32
C PHE A 178 -28.86 -6.72 -17.21
N SER A 179 -29.97 -6.29 -16.63
CA SER A 179 -31.03 -5.59 -17.34
C SER A 179 -31.44 -4.33 -16.60
N GLY A 180 -31.76 -3.27 -17.35
CA GLY A 180 -32.05 -1.96 -16.76
C GLY A 180 -30.79 -1.31 -16.19
N GLY A 181 -30.91 -0.63 -15.05
CA GLY A 181 -29.84 0.18 -14.47
C GLY A 181 -29.71 1.51 -15.23
N TYR A 182 -29.83 2.63 -14.53
CA TYR A 182 -30.22 3.89 -15.19
C TYR A 182 -29.09 4.92 -15.21
N ALA A 183 -28.82 5.50 -16.39
CA ALA A 183 -28.18 6.81 -16.45
C ALA A 183 -29.19 7.91 -16.05
N THR A 184 -28.88 8.69 -15.02
CA THR A 184 -29.84 9.60 -14.38
C THR A 184 -29.46 11.07 -14.43
N LYS A 185 -28.21 11.36 -14.82
CA LYS A 185 -27.76 12.71 -15.18
C LYS A 185 -26.78 12.64 -16.34
N LEU A 186 -27.28 13.01 -17.51
CA LEU A 186 -26.48 13.20 -18.72
C LEU A 186 -26.46 14.69 -19.03
N ILE A 187 -25.32 15.33 -18.77
CA ILE A 187 -25.07 16.73 -19.14
C ILE A 187 -23.89 16.74 -20.10
N ASN A 188 -24.16 17.05 -21.37
CA ASN A 188 -23.13 17.30 -22.38
C ASN A 188 -22.71 18.78 -22.33
N ASP A 189 -22.20 19.22 -21.18
CA ASP A 189 -21.69 20.58 -20.95
C ASP A 189 -20.30 20.49 -20.31
N PRO A 190 -19.23 20.92 -21.00
CA PRO A 190 -17.86 20.84 -20.46
C PRO A 190 -17.61 21.78 -19.27
N THR A 191 -18.58 22.62 -18.88
CA THR A 191 -18.46 23.60 -17.79
C THR A 191 -19.26 23.23 -16.53
N VAL A 192 -20.10 22.19 -16.56
CA VAL A 192 -20.99 21.84 -15.44
C VAL A 192 -20.95 20.33 -15.12
N ASN A 193 -20.87 19.99 -13.83
CA ASN A 193 -20.98 18.67 -13.18
C ASN A 193 -21.09 17.40 -14.08
N LYS A 194 -20.07 16.53 -13.95
CA LYS A 194 -19.94 15.16 -14.50
C LYS A 194 -21.24 14.35 -14.54
N GLU A 195 -21.29 13.43 -15.51
CA GLU A 195 -22.34 12.42 -15.69
C GLU A 195 -22.56 11.61 -14.40
N LYS A 196 -23.82 11.29 -14.09
CA LYS A 196 -24.21 10.39 -12.98
C LYS A 196 -25.18 9.32 -13.47
N GLY A 197 -25.04 8.11 -12.91
CA GLY A 197 -25.82 6.95 -13.32
C GLY A 197 -25.22 5.65 -12.79
N SER A 198 -25.74 4.53 -13.28
CA SER A 198 -25.33 3.17 -12.94
C SER A 198 -23.86 2.86 -13.28
N LYS A 199 -23.26 1.97 -12.48
CA LYS A 199 -21.94 1.36 -12.66
C LYS A 199 -22.08 -0.14 -12.44
N VAL A 200 -22.74 -0.81 -13.38
CA VAL A 200 -23.46 -2.07 -13.12
C VAL A 200 -22.52 -3.18 -12.65
N VAL A 201 -21.41 -3.40 -13.35
CA VAL A 201 -20.25 -4.14 -12.83
C VAL A 201 -19.10 -3.16 -12.67
N SER A 202 -18.64 -2.94 -11.44
CA SER A 202 -17.64 -1.91 -11.13
C SER A 202 -16.40 -2.45 -10.41
N ALA A 203 -15.24 -1.87 -10.72
CA ALA A 203 -13.95 -2.21 -10.10
C ALA A 203 -13.13 -0.96 -9.71
N GLY A 204 -12.95 -0.76 -8.40
CA GLY A 204 -12.21 0.36 -7.82
C GLY A 204 -11.05 -0.08 -6.92
N GLY A 205 -9.82 0.28 -7.28
CA GLY A 205 -8.60 -0.14 -6.56
C GLY A 205 -8.33 -1.65 -6.66
N SER A 206 -8.71 -2.27 -7.77
CA SER A 206 -8.92 -3.71 -7.92
C SER A 206 -8.30 -4.22 -9.22
N LEU A 207 -7.49 -5.29 -9.17
CA LEU A 207 -6.82 -5.86 -10.35
C LEU A 207 -7.48 -7.18 -10.79
N PHE A 208 -7.32 -7.51 -12.07
CA PHE A 208 -7.73 -8.80 -12.66
C PHE A 208 -9.24 -9.08 -12.63
N LEU A 209 -10.08 -8.03 -12.73
CA LEU A 209 -11.52 -8.21 -12.96
C LEU A 209 -11.74 -9.00 -14.26
N SER A 210 -12.52 -10.07 -14.20
CA SER A 210 -12.94 -10.84 -15.38
C SER A 210 -14.46 -10.77 -15.57
N VAL A 211 -14.91 -10.26 -16.72
CA VAL A 211 -16.33 -10.18 -17.14
C VAL A 211 -16.49 -11.03 -18.41
N LEU A 212 -17.12 -12.20 -18.28
CA LEU A 212 -17.04 -13.27 -19.29
C LEU A 212 -18.42 -13.80 -19.71
N ASN A 213 -18.75 -13.74 -21.00
CA ASN A 213 -20.01 -14.27 -21.55
C ASN A 213 -21.28 -13.69 -20.88
N CYS A 214 -21.24 -12.44 -20.44
CA CYS A 214 -22.37 -11.76 -19.82
C CYS A 214 -23.23 -11.02 -20.85
N THR A 215 -24.46 -10.65 -20.46
CA THR A 215 -25.34 -9.78 -21.25
C THR A 215 -25.71 -8.54 -20.44
N PHE A 216 -25.57 -7.35 -21.03
CA PHE A 216 -25.91 -6.06 -20.45
C PHE A 216 -26.93 -5.37 -21.37
N ASP A 217 -28.21 -5.34 -20.98
CA ASP A 217 -29.31 -4.86 -21.82
C ASP A 217 -30.05 -3.69 -21.14
N GLY A 218 -29.90 -2.49 -21.69
CA GLY A 218 -30.61 -1.28 -21.24
C GLY A 218 -29.71 -0.05 -21.06
N PRO A 219 -30.30 1.08 -20.64
CA PRO A 219 -29.69 2.42 -20.66
C PRO A 219 -28.73 2.68 -19.48
N MET A 220 -27.82 1.73 -19.26
CA MET A 220 -26.77 1.76 -18.25
C MET A 220 -25.80 2.91 -18.55
N LEU A 221 -25.40 3.68 -17.53
CA LEU A 221 -24.34 4.69 -17.73
C LEU A 221 -23.02 3.98 -18.02
N ASP A 222 -22.49 3.23 -17.05
CA ASP A 222 -21.38 2.30 -17.27
C ASP A 222 -21.87 0.87 -17.06
N ALA A 223 -21.92 0.05 -18.12
CA ALA A 223 -22.19 -1.38 -17.95
C ALA A 223 -21.02 -2.09 -17.24
N VAL A 224 -19.78 -1.81 -17.68
CA VAL A 224 -18.54 -2.14 -16.96
C VAL A 224 -17.75 -0.86 -16.65
N SER A 225 -17.50 -0.59 -15.36
CA SER A 225 -16.83 0.63 -14.87
C SER A 225 -15.53 0.29 -14.13
N ILE A 226 -14.37 0.64 -14.67
CA ILE A 226 -13.06 0.32 -14.09
C ILE A 226 -12.36 1.63 -13.74
N TYR A 227 -12.02 1.86 -12.47
CA TYR A 227 -11.54 3.18 -12.02
C TYR A 227 -10.50 3.10 -10.89
N GLY A 228 -9.75 4.19 -10.69
CA GLY A 228 -8.92 4.44 -9.51
C GLY A 228 -7.94 3.32 -9.15
N GLY A 229 -6.82 3.22 -9.87
CA GLY A 229 -5.76 2.24 -9.56
C GLY A 229 -6.06 0.78 -9.92
N SER A 230 -7.22 0.51 -10.53
CA SER A 230 -7.57 -0.77 -11.15
C SER A 230 -6.84 -0.99 -12.49
N GLY A 231 -6.82 -2.24 -12.99
CA GLY A 231 -6.12 -2.64 -14.22
C GLY A 231 -6.25 -4.15 -14.53
N ASP A 232 -5.55 -4.62 -15.57
CA ASP A 232 -5.46 -6.02 -15.98
C ASP A 232 -6.82 -6.74 -16.24
N ALA A 233 -7.80 -6.01 -16.76
CA ALA A 233 -9.17 -6.53 -16.90
C ALA A 233 -9.34 -7.47 -18.11
N LYS A 234 -10.24 -8.44 -17.99
CA LYS A 234 -10.65 -9.34 -19.08
C LYS A 234 -12.12 -9.19 -19.35
N ILE A 235 -12.49 -8.59 -20.47
CA ILE A 235 -13.88 -8.37 -20.88
C ILE A 235 -14.08 -9.16 -22.16
N ILE A 236 -14.57 -10.40 -22.05
CA ILE A 236 -14.54 -11.38 -23.14
C ILE A 236 -15.92 -12.01 -23.40
N GLY A 237 -16.33 -12.07 -24.67
CA GLY A 237 -17.53 -12.81 -25.10
C GLY A 237 -18.87 -12.20 -24.67
N ASN A 238 -18.87 -10.95 -24.22
CA ASN A 238 -20.08 -10.30 -23.68
C ASN A 238 -20.95 -9.68 -24.77
N THR A 239 -22.24 -9.56 -24.51
CA THR A 239 -23.17 -8.74 -25.31
C THR A 239 -23.57 -7.50 -24.54
N PHE A 240 -23.31 -6.33 -25.11
CA PHE A 240 -23.71 -5.02 -24.62
C PHE A 240 -24.78 -4.46 -25.55
N LYS A 241 -25.88 -3.95 -24.99
CA LYS A 241 -27.03 -3.46 -25.75
C LYS A 241 -27.64 -2.23 -25.08
N ASP A 242 -27.84 -1.17 -25.87
CA ASP A 242 -28.45 0.11 -25.48
C ASP A 242 -27.73 0.86 -24.34
N ASN A 243 -26.48 0.50 -24.02
CA ASN A 243 -25.69 1.12 -22.95
C ASN A 243 -25.08 2.45 -23.39
N VAL A 244 -24.98 3.44 -22.49
CA VAL A 244 -24.33 4.73 -22.76
C VAL A 244 -22.83 4.53 -22.94
N TYR A 245 -22.15 4.03 -21.92
CA TYR A 245 -20.82 3.42 -22.00
C TYR A 245 -20.97 1.92 -21.74
N ALA A 246 -20.59 1.10 -22.72
CA ALA A 246 -20.50 -0.34 -22.50
C ALA A 246 -19.31 -0.66 -21.59
N ILE A 247 -18.18 0.02 -21.82
CA ILE A 247 -16.95 -0.13 -21.03
C ILE A 247 -16.37 1.27 -20.77
N PHE A 248 -16.19 1.63 -19.50
CA PHE A 248 -15.67 2.94 -19.09
C PHE A 248 -14.46 2.81 -18.16
N PHE A 249 -13.32 3.38 -18.55
CA PHE A 249 -12.13 3.48 -17.71
C PHE A 249 -11.99 4.89 -17.08
N GLY A 250 -12.37 4.99 -15.80
CA GLY A 250 -12.37 6.22 -15.00
C GLY A 250 -11.05 6.48 -14.25
N GLY A 251 -9.93 6.62 -14.95
CA GLY A 251 -8.61 6.82 -14.30
C GLY A 251 -8.02 5.57 -13.67
N ALA A 252 -8.43 4.39 -14.16
CA ALA A 252 -7.68 3.14 -14.02
C ALA A 252 -6.52 3.11 -15.04
N SER A 253 -5.67 2.09 -15.02
CA SER A 253 -4.83 1.77 -16.19
C SER A 253 -5.54 0.78 -17.09
N THR A 254 -5.31 0.87 -18.40
CA THR A 254 -5.68 -0.19 -19.35
C THR A 254 -4.59 -1.23 -19.55
N GLU A 255 -3.40 -1.09 -18.94
CA GLU A 255 -2.32 -2.08 -19.06
C GLU A 255 -2.81 -3.49 -18.71
N GLY A 256 -2.36 -4.48 -19.48
CA GLY A 256 -2.77 -5.89 -19.34
C GLY A 256 -4.22 -6.20 -19.70
N THR A 257 -4.99 -5.22 -20.20
CA THR A 257 -6.43 -5.39 -20.47
C THR A 257 -6.70 -6.06 -21.82
N PHE A 258 -7.62 -7.02 -21.82
CA PHE A 258 -8.15 -7.70 -23.01
C PHE A 258 -9.65 -7.47 -23.16
N ILE A 259 -10.07 -6.89 -24.29
CA ILE A 259 -11.47 -6.69 -24.67
C ILE A 259 -11.73 -7.49 -25.95
N ASN A 260 -12.16 -8.74 -25.83
CA ASN A 260 -12.20 -9.68 -26.97
C ASN A 260 -13.57 -10.31 -27.20
N ASP A 261 -13.90 -10.60 -28.45
CA ASP A 261 -15.08 -11.41 -28.82
C ASP A 261 -16.44 -10.84 -28.33
N ASN A 262 -16.49 -9.55 -27.98
CA ASN A 262 -17.70 -8.90 -27.50
C ASN A 262 -18.58 -8.40 -28.65
N THR A 263 -19.88 -8.31 -28.41
CA THR A 263 -20.85 -7.69 -29.33
C THR A 263 -21.45 -6.46 -28.67
N PHE A 264 -21.45 -5.32 -29.38
CA PHE A 264 -21.99 -4.04 -28.93
C PHE A 264 -23.14 -3.62 -29.87
N ILE A 265 -24.34 -3.44 -29.33
CA ILE A 265 -25.57 -3.18 -30.07
C ILE A 265 -26.13 -1.83 -29.65
N GLU A 266 -26.16 -0.86 -30.57
CA GLU A 266 -26.78 0.46 -30.37
C GLU A 266 -26.29 1.25 -29.13
N CYS A 267 -25.07 0.95 -28.67
CA CYS A 267 -24.41 1.59 -27.54
C CYS A 267 -23.78 2.96 -27.92
N GLY A 268 -23.37 3.76 -26.93
CA GLY A 268 -22.77 5.09 -27.17
C GLY A 268 -23.81 6.22 -27.29
N GLN A 269 -25.01 5.96 -26.78
CA GLN A 269 -26.15 6.88 -26.74
C GLN A 269 -27.02 6.58 -25.52
N PHE A 270 -27.86 7.54 -25.14
CA PHE A 270 -28.98 7.34 -24.24
C PHE A 270 -30.27 7.73 -24.94
N VAL A 271 -31.16 6.76 -25.12
CA VAL A 271 -32.52 6.98 -25.61
C VAL A 271 -33.43 7.11 -24.39
N LYS A 272 -33.88 8.32 -24.09
CA LYS A 272 -34.79 8.57 -22.97
C LYS A 272 -36.24 8.22 -23.31
N ASP A 273 -36.64 8.65 -24.50
CA ASP A 273 -37.98 8.53 -25.07
C ASP A 273 -37.90 8.72 -26.59
N ALA A 274 -39.02 8.51 -27.29
CA ALA A 274 -39.08 8.54 -28.76
C ALA A 274 -38.65 9.87 -29.40
N ASN A 275 -38.55 10.96 -28.64
CA ASN A 275 -38.14 12.29 -29.14
C ASN A 275 -36.79 12.76 -28.59
N THR A 276 -36.25 12.08 -27.57
CA THR A 276 -35.11 12.56 -26.78
C THR A 276 -34.00 11.51 -26.75
N THR A 277 -32.96 11.72 -27.56
CA THR A 277 -31.75 10.90 -27.59
C THR A 277 -30.52 11.78 -27.44
N TRP A 278 -29.61 11.41 -26.55
CA TRP A 278 -28.28 12.00 -26.42
C TRP A 278 -27.23 11.00 -26.93
N GLY A 279 -26.63 11.27 -28.09
CA GLY A 279 -25.60 10.43 -28.70
C GLY A 279 -24.20 11.06 -28.61
N GLY A 280 -23.20 10.33 -29.13
CA GLY A 280 -21.81 10.77 -29.18
C GLY A 280 -20.95 10.33 -27.99
N TYR A 281 -21.50 9.52 -27.09
CA TYR A 281 -20.74 8.88 -26.02
C TYR A 281 -19.88 7.75 -26.61
N PRO A 282 -18.63 7.57 -26.14
CA PRO A 282 -17.82 6.41 -26.47
C PRO A 282 -18.47 5.09 -26.04
N VAL A 283 -18.57 4.09 -26.92
CA VAL A 283 -18.99 2.73 -26.51
C VAL A 283 -17.95 2.13 -25.55
N ILE A 284 -16.67 2.31 -25.87
CA ILE A 284 -15.51 1.98 -25.05
C ILE A 284 -14.73 3.28 -24.79
N SER A 285 -14.78 3.82 -23.56
CA SER A 285 -13.96 4.97 -23.16
C SER A 285 -12.70 4.48 -22.44
N ILE A 286 -11.53 4.73 -23.06
CA ILE A 286 -10.20 4.63 -22.45
C ILE A 286 -9.55 6.02 -22.27
N GLU A 287 -10.37 7.08 -22.36
CA GLU A 287 -10.00 8.50 -22.41
C GLU A 287 -9.19 9.02 -21.21
N LYS A 288 -9.21 8.29 -20.09
CA LYS A 288 -8.52 8.65 -18.83
C LYS A 288 -7.50 7.60 -18.38
N ALA A 289 -7.20 6.62 -19.24
CA ALA A 289 -6.60 5.35 -18.82
C ALA A 289 -5.68 4.70 -19.84
N SER A 290 -5.45 5.36 -20.97
CA SER A 290 -4.92 4.83 -22.23
C SER A 290 -3.43 4.43 -22.20
N ASP A 291 -3.05 3.50 -21.32
CA ASP A 291 -1.82 2.70 -21.45
C ASP A 291 -2.01 1.62 -22.53
N SER A 292 -1.53 0.39 -22.31
CA SER A 292 -1.49 -0.67 -23.33
C SER A 292 -2.70 -1.60 -23.28
N VAL A 293 -3.58 -1.55 -24.29
CA VAL A 293 -4.84 -2.31 -24.38
C VAL A 293 -4.93 -3.16 -25.65
N TYR A 294 -5.47 -4.37 -25.51
CA TYR A 294 -5.67 -5.31 -26.60
C TYR A 294 -7.16 -5.56 -26.84
N MET A 295 -7.61 -5.32 -28.07
CA MET A 295 -8.98 -5.55 -28.50
C MET A 295 -8.99 -6.45 -29.75
N ASN A 296 -9.65 -7.61 -29.70
CA ASN A 296 -9.69 -8.55 -30.82
C ASN A 296 -11.10 -9.09 -31.09
N ASN A 297 -11.49 -9.18 -32.37
CA ASN A 297 -12.70 -9.86 -32.83
C ASN A 297 -14.01 -9.33 -32.19
N ASN A 298 -14.07 -8.04 -31.86
CA ASN A 298 -15.30 -7.42 -31.37
C ASN A 298 -16.23 -7.06 -32.54
N THR A 299 -17.54 -7.08 -32.32
CA THR A 299 -18.54 -6.70 -33.32
C THR A 299 -19.37 -5.53 -32.81
N PHE A 300 -19.48 -4.46 -33.60
CA PHE A 300 -20.26 -3.26 -33.28
C PHE A 300 -21.42 -3.12 -34.26
N TYR A 301 -22.60 -2.76 -33.77
CA TYR A 301 -23.75 -2.29 -34.54
C TYR A 301 -23.97 -0.82 -34.19
N ALA A 302 -23.32 0.04 -34.98
CA ALA A 302 -23.15 1.46 -34.68
C ALA A 302 -24.40 2.29 -35.01
N VAL A 303 -24.57 3.38 -34.27
CA VAL A 303 -25.65 4.38 -34.42
C VAL A 303 -25.11 5.71 -34.94
N ASN A 304 -25.97 6.71 -35.16
CA ASN A 304 -25.53 8.01 -35.68
C ASN A 304 -24.61 8.75 -34.70
N ASN A 305 -23.56 9.41 -35.22
CA ASN A 305 -22.54 10.16 -34.47
C ASN A 305 -21.75 9.34 -33.44
N ASN A 306 -21.67 8.02 -33.63
CA ASN A 306 -21.17 7.08 -32.63
C ASN A 306 -19.64 7.00 -32.64
N LYS A 307 -19.01 7.20 -31.48
CA LYS A 307 -17.59 6.93 -31.23
C LYS A 307 -17.51 5.53 -30.62
N LEU A 308 -16.91 4.57 -31.31
CA LEU A 308 -16.87 3.18 -30.82
C LEU A 308 -15.80 3.00 -29.74
N ILE A 309 -14.59 3.51 -30.00
CA ILE A 309 -13.49 3.53 -29.03
C ILE A 309 -12.97 4.96 -28.94
N ALA A 310 -12.79 5.48 -27.72
CA ALA A 310 -12.23 6.81 -27.51
C ALA A 310 -11.03 6.78 -26.55
N ALA A 311 -9.96 7.48 -26.94
CA ALA A 311 -8.73 7.66 -26.15
C ALA A 311 -8.34 9.14 -26.10
N GLU A 312 -7.58 9.55 -25.07
CA GLU A 312 -7.03 10.91 -25.00
C GLU A 312 -5.56 10.94 -24.59
N SER A 313 -4.80 11.83 -25.23
CA SER A 313 -3.48 12.25 -24.79
C SER A 313 -3.58 13.52 -23.93
N ALA A 314 -2.74 13.59 -22.90
CA ALA A 314 -2.60 14.70 -21.96
C ALA A 314 -3.86 15.06 -21.14
N ASN A 315 -4.72 14.08 -20.84
CA ASN A 315 -5.86 14.28 -19.92
C ASN A 315 -5.39 14.37 -18.46
N THR A 316 -5.68 15.50 -17.81
CA THR A 316 -5.26 15.79 -16.42
C THR A 316 -6.38 15.61 -15.38
N ALA A 317 -7.59 15.17 -15.78
CA ALA A 317 -8.79 15.18 -14.93
C ALA A 317 -8.72 14.29 -13.67
N HIS A 318 -7.69 13.45 -13.55
CA HIS A 318 -7.45 12.56 -12.41
C HIS A 318 -5.99 12.57 -11.89
N GLY A 319 -5.17 13.56 -12.26
CA GLY A 319 -3.80 13.70 -11.75
C GLY A 319 -2.79 14.07 -12.82
N ALA A 320 -1.76 13.23 -13.00
CA ALA A 320 -0.77 13.39 -14.06
C ALA A 320 -1.44 13.28 -15.45
N PRO A 321 -0.94 13.98 -16.49
CA PRO A 321 -1.49 13.88 -17.84
C PRO A 321 -1.45 12.44 -18.35
N SER A 322 -2.55 11.95 -18.95
CA SER A 322 -2.56 10.66 -19.63
C SER A 322 -1.50 10.62 -20.74
N THR A 323 -0.71 9.56 -20.77
CA THR A 323 0.05 9.16 -21.97
C THR A 323 -0.82 8.23 -22.80
N LEU A 324 -0.65 8.23 -24.13
CA LEU A 324 -1.13 7.13 -24.96
C LEU A 324 -0.12 5.97 -24.89
N GLY A 325 -0.60 4.74 -24.74
CA GLY A 325 0.17 3.51 -24.79
C GLY A 325 -0.08 2.71 -26.05
N ASP A 326 0.11 1.40 -25.97
CA ASP A 326 -0.11 0.48 -27.09
C ASP A 326 -1.61 0.19 -27.27
N ILE A 327 -2.26 0.77 -28.29
CA ILE A 327 -3.67 0.48 -28.59
C ILE A 327 -3.72 -0.47 -29.79
N ASN A 328 -3.89 -1.76 -29.51
CA ASN A 328 -4.01 -2.81 -30.53
C ASN A 328 -5.47 -3.19 -30.75
N ILE A 329 -6.02 -2.90 -31.93
CA ILE A 329 -7.39 -3.28 -32.30
C ILE A 329 -7.36 -4.14 -33.55
N THR A 330 -7.81 -5.39 -33.43
CA THR A 330 -7.65 -6.41 -34.47
C THR A 330 -8.93 -7.18 -34.76
N ASN A 331 -9.05 -7.63 -36.02
CA ASN A 331 -10.10 -8.55 -36.51
C ASN A 331 -11.56 -8.18 -36.20
N SER A 332 -11.82 -6.92 -35.81
CA SER A 332 -13.12 -6.46 -35.32
C SER A 332 -14.00 -5.97 -36.47
N ASN A 333 -15.31 -6.07 -36.32
CA ASN A 333 -16.30 -5.75 -37.36
C ASN A 333 -17.15 -4.56 -36.92
N VAL A 334 -17.26 -3.53 -37.76
CA VAL A 334 -18.16 -2.39 -37.56
C VAL A 334 -19.28 -2.43 -38.60
N ASN A 335 -20.46 -2.80 -38.14
CA ASN A 335 -21.71 -2.77 -38.89
C ASN A 335 -22.50 -1.50 -38.54
N LEU A 336 -23.40 -1.10 -39.43
CA LEU A 336 -24.45 -0.14 -39.10
C LEU A 336 -25.60 -0.88 -38.40
N ALA A 337 -26.24 -0.28 -37.40
CA ALA A 337 -27.38 -0.89 -36.73
C ALA A 337 -28.60 -1.06 -37.65
N ASN A 338 -28.83 -0.09 -38.55
CA ASN A 338 -29.88 -0.11 -39.56
C ASN A 338 -29.57 0.87 -40.70
N ASP A 339 -30.38 0.83 -41.77
CA ASP A 339 -30.18 1.63 -43.00
C ASP A 339 -30.28 3.15 -42.79
N ASN A 340 -30.80 3.64 -41.66
CA ASN A 340 -30.89 5.08 -41.35
C ASN A 340 -29.61 5.63 -40.68
N VAL A 341 -28.60 4.79 -40.43
CA VAL A 341 -27.33 5.22 -39.85
C VAL A 341 -26.41 5.75 -40.94
N VAL A 342 -26.03 7.02 -40.82
CA VAL A 342 -25.09 7.68 -41.73
C VAL A 342 -23.68 7.20 -41.40
N ALA A 343 -23.13 6.28 -42.22
CA ALA A 343 -21.82 5.66 -41.99
C ALA A 343 -20.70 6.68 -41.70
N GLY A 344 -20.66 7.80 -42.44
CA GLY A 344 -19.69 8.89 -42.25
C GLY A 344 -19.78 9.65 -40.93
N SER A 345 -20.80 9.38 -40.10
CA SER A 345 -20.90 9.89 -38.72
C SER A 345 -20.31 8.94 -37.67
N VAL A 346 -20.01 7.69 -38.05
CA VAL A 346 -19.46 6.66 -37.15
C VAL A 346 -17.94 6.71 -37.20
N THR A 347 -17.31 6.78 -36.03
CA THR A 347 -15.86 6.72 -35.84
C THR A 347 -15.48 5.48 -35.03
N PHE A 348 -14.62 4.63 -35.57
CA PHE A 348 -14.20 3.41 -34.90
C PHE A 348 -13.20 3.69 -33.76
N LEU A 349 -12.08 4.37 -34.04
CA LEU A 349 -11.20 4.91 -33.00
C LEU A 349 -11.15 6.44 -33.07
N HIS A 350 -11.46 7.10 -31.96
CA HIS A 350 -11.36 8.55 -31.80
C HIS A 350 -10.25 8.88 -30.81
N ILE A 351 -9.19 9.56 -31.25
CA ILE A 351 -8.09 9.99 -30.39
C ILE A 351 -8.13 11.51 -30.24
N LEU A 352 -8.29 12.02 -29.02
CA LEU A 352 -8.15 13.45 -28.73
C LEU A 352 -6.76 13.75 -28.17
N SER A 353 -5.99 14.62 -28.82
CA SER A 353 -4.83 15.24 -28.18
C SER A 353 -5.22 16.57 -27.57
N ARG A 354 -5.02 16.72 -26.25
CA ARG A 354 -5.28 17.98 -25.55
C ARG A 354 -4.20 19.04 -25.76
N THR A 355 -2.99 18.65 -26.19
CA THR A 355 -1.86 19.54 -26.45
C THR A 355 -0.91 18.91 -27.48
N GLY A 356 -0.72 19.55 -28.64
CA GLY A 356 0.30 19.16 -29.63
C GLY A 356 0.19 17.72 -30.16
N ASP A 357 1.26 17.25 -30.82
CA ASP A 357 1.32 15.94 -31.48
C ASP A 357 1.09 14.75 -30.51
N ILE A 358 0.43 13.69 -31.00
CA ILE A 358 0.28 12.46 -30.23
C ILE A 358 1.61 11.69 -30.20
N ASN A 359 2.11 11.44 -28.99
CA ASN A 359 3.34 10.68 -28.77
C ASN A 359 3.01 9.41 -27.97
N PRO A 360 2.48 8.35 -28.62
CA PRO A 360 2.18 7.12 -27.92
C PRO A 360 3.47 6.36 -27.55
N LYS A 361 3.47 5.70 -26.38
CA LYS A 361 4.61 4.89 -25.87
C LYS A 361 4.94 3.69 -26.76
N ALA A 362 4.03 3.28 -27.63
CA ALA A 362 4.13 2.17 -28.56
C ALA A 362 3.20 2.43 -29.77
N PRO A 363 3.32 1.69 -30.89
CA PRO A 363 2.52 1.96 -32.08
C PRO A 363 1.03 1.65 -31.88
N ILE A 364 0.14 2.61 -32.15
CA ILE A 364 -1.30 2.36 -32.20
C ILE A 364 -1.62 1.65 -33.52
N THR A 365 -2.25 0.47 -33.45
CA THR A 365 -2.35 -0.48 -34.57
C THR A 365 -3.77 -0.95 -34.79
N LEU A 366 -4.31 -0.69 -35.98
CA LEU A 366 -5.59 -1.24 -36.45
C LEU A 366 -5.34 -2.24 -37.59
N THR A 367 -5.51 -3.54 -37.36
CA THR A 367 -5.18 -4.59 -38.36
C THR A 367 -6.28 -5.64 -38.51
N GLY A 368 -6.65 -5.95 -39.76
CA GLY A 368 -7.64 -7.00 -40.07
C GLY A 368 -9.09 -6.67 -39.73
N ASN A 369 -9.36 -5.46 -39.24
CA ASN A 369 -10.71 -4.97 -38.96
C ASN A 369 -11.51 -4.78 -40.26
N LYS A 370 -12.84 -4.84 -40.16
CA LYS A 370 -13.78 -4.63 -41.28
C LYS A 370 -14.79 -3.56 -40.91
N TYR A 371 -15.12 -2.72 -41.89
CA TYR A 371 -16.01 -1.57 -41.68
C TYR A 371 -17.11 -1.55 -42.75
N ALA A 372 -18.31 -1.15 -42.35
CA ALA A 372 -19.32 -0.69 -43.29
C ALA A 372 -18.78 0.50 -44.11
N LYS A 373 -19.09 0.55 -45.40
CA LYS A 373 -18.52 1.54 -46.32
C LYS A 373 -18.83 2.97 -45.86
N GLY A 374 -17.78 3.77 -45.67
CA GLY A 374 -17.87 5.17 -45.24
C GLY A 374 -17.75 5.38 -43.73
N VAL A 375 -17.62 4.33 -42.92
CA VAL A 375 -17.23 4.45 -41.50
C VAL A 375 -15.78 4.93 -41.40
N LYS A 376 -15.53 5.86 -40.49
CA LYS A 376 -14.21 6.43 -40.20
C LYS A 376 -13.40 5.46 -39.33
N ALA A 377 -12.25 4.97 -39.83
CA ALA A 377 -11.46 3.98 -39.09
C ALA A 377 -10.69 4.59 -37.89
N VAL A 378 -9.98 5.72 -38.10
CA VAL A 378 -9.47 6.53 -36.99
C VAL A 378 -9.62 8.02 -37.30
N VAL A 379 -10.23 8.76 -36.37
CA VAL A 379 -10.14 10.22 -36.28
C VAL A 379 -9.08 10.56 -35.23
N VAL A 380 -8.11 11.39 -35.60
CA VAL A 380 -7.22 12.05 -34.64
C VAL A 380 -7.59 13.51 -34.59
N TRP A 381 -8.07 13.97 -33.44
CA TRP A 381 -8.40 15.37 -33.21
C TRP A 381 -7.36 16.01 -32.30
N TYR A 382 -6.63 16.99 -32.85
CA TYR A 382 -5.86 17.95 -32.07
C TYR A 382 -6.78 19.11 -31.65
N ASN A 383 -6.91 19.35 -30.35
CA ASN A 383 -7.66 20.51 -29.83
C ASN A 383 -7.21 21.83 -30.48
N ASP A 384 -5.93 21.91 -30.86
CA ASP A 384 -5.34 23.07 -31.48
C ASP A 384 -5.64 23.19 -33.01
N TRP A 385 -5.74 22.06 -33.76
CA TRP A 385 -5.56 22.06 -35.23
C TRP A 385 -6.70 21.43 -36.09
N GLY A 386 -7.62 20.63 -35.54
CA GLY A 386 -8.95 20.40 -36.15
C GLY A 386 -9.17 19.55 -37.42
N VAL A 387 -8.33 18.56 -37.77
CA VAL A 387 -8.50 17.60 -38.93
C VAL A 387 -7.59 16.35 -38.78
N GLU A 388 -7.82 15.14 -39.34
CA GLU A 388 -8.95 14.50 -40.08
C GLU A 388 -8.94 12.93 -39.93
N ASP A 389 -9.07 12.14 -41.02
CA ASP A 389 -9.29 10.66 -41.09
C ASP A 389 -8.36 9.88 -42.05
N SER A 390 -8.17 8.57 -41.84
CA SER A 390 -7.91 7.60 -42.94
C SER A 390 -8.27 6.13 -42.61
N GLU A 391 -8.33 5.26 -43.63
CA GLU A 391 -8.98 3.93 -43.55
C GLU A 391 -8.08 2.76 -43.08
N ASN A 392 -6.75 2.92 -43.04
CA ASN A 392 -5.82 1.94 -42.45
C ASN A 392 -4.65 2.69 -41.80
N ILE A 393 -4.60 2.69 -40.47
CA ILE A 393 -3.69 3.54 -39.71
C ILE A 393 -2.83 2.70 -38.76
N VAL A 394 -1.52 2.91 -38.88
CA VAL A 394 -0.55 2.69 -37.81
C VAL A 394 -0.05 4.07 -37.40
N ILE A 395 -0.24 4.44 -36.14
CA ILE A 395 0.36 5.65 -35.57
C ILE A 395 1.66 5.21 -34.93
N PRO A 396 2.84 5.50 -35.51
CA PRO A 396 4.10 5.03 -34.96
C PRO A 396 4.36 5.63 -33.58
N GLN A 397 5.07 4.88 -32.74
CA GLN A 397 5.70 5.43 -31.54
C GLN A 397 6.54 6.65 -31.92
N ALA A 398 6.48 7.70 -31.12
CA ALA A 398 7.37 8.85 -31.28
C ALA A 398 8.84 8.40 -31.14
N PRO A 399 9.77 8.93 -31.93
CA PRO A 399 11.19 8.61 -31.74
C PRO A 399 11.59 9.00 -30.31
N GLU A 400 12.08 8.02 -29.55
CA GLU A 400 12.51 8.20 -28.15
C GLU A 400 13.40 9.45 -28.03
N PRO A 401 13.07 10.42 -27.15
CA PRO A 401 13.94 11.55 -26.93
C PRO A 401 15.30 11.04 -26.46
N THR A 402 16.39 11.48 -27.10
CA THR A 402 17.74 11.12 -26.68
C THR A 402 17.87 11.35 -25.18
N PRO A 403 18.11 10.30 -24.37
CA PRO A 403 17.94 10.40 -22.93
C PRO A 403 18.91 11.44 -22.37
N ALA A 404 18.39 12.36 -21.56
CA ALA A 404 19.23 13.17 -20.68
C ALA A 404 20.11 12.20 -19.85
N PRO A 405 21.40 12.50 -19.65
CA PRO A 405 22.33 11.58 -19.01
C PRO A 405 21.80 11.21 -17.62
N VAL A 406 21.46 9.92 -17.45
CA VAL A 406 20.92 9.40 -16.20
C VAL A 406 22.02 9.46 -15.14
N ALA A 407 21.75 10.18 -14.04
CA ALA A 407 22.66 10.29 -12.91
C ALA A 407 23.07 8.91 -12.40
N VAL A 408 24.38 8.64 -12.31
CA VAL A 408 24.91 7.32 -11.97
C VAL A 408 24.72 7.05 -10.48
N SER A 409 24.22 5.87 -10.11
CA SER A 409 24.00 5.57 -8.68
C SER A 409 25.31 5.45 -7.91
N THR A 410 25.28 5.76 -6.61
CA THR A 410 26.49 5.75 -5.76
C THR A 410 26.36 4.87 -4.52
N SER A 411 27.48 4.56 -3.88
CA SER A 411 27.55 3.85 -2.62
C SER A 411 28.60 4.43 -1.67
N ILE A 412 28.24 4.57 -0.39
CA ILE A 412 29.19 4.90 0.69
C ILE A 412 29.60 3.62 1.41
N SER A 413 30.90 3.33 1.40
CA SER A 413 31.51 2.29 2.22
C SER A 413 32.29 2.91 3.39
N SER A 414 32.16 2.34 4.58
CA SER A 414 32.94 2.70 5.78
C SER A 414 32.88 1.55 6.79
N ALA A 415 33.99 1.32 7.50
CA ALA A 415 34.08 0.28 8.53
C ALA A 415 33.64 0.79 9.91
N ASN A 416 33.12 -0.11 10.76
CA ASN A 416 32.85 0.19 12.16
C ASN A 416 34.17 0.48 12.91
N LEU A 417 34.15 1.49 13.79
CA LEU A 417 35.33 1.99 14.48
C LEU A 417 35.36 1.50 15.94
N ALA A 418 36.48 0.91 16.36
CA ALA A 418 36.73 0.60 17.76
C ALA A 418 37.94 1.40 18.29
N ILE A 419 37.75 2.16 19.37
CA ILE A 419 38.80 2.95 20.01
C ILE A 419 38.72 2.83 21.53
N TYR A 420 39.80 3.20 22.23
CA TYR A 420 39.78 3.28 23.70
C TYR A 420 39.47 4.70 24.18
N ALA A 421 38.73 4.81 25.29
CA ALA A 421 38.37 6.10 25.90
C ALA A 421 39.60 7.02 26.11
N GLY A 422 39.51 8.25 25.62
CA GLY A 422 40.57 9.27 25.60
C GLY A 422 41.52 9.21 24.40
N ASN A 423 41.45 8.18 23.55
CA ASN A 423 42.17 8.15 22.27
C ASN A 423 41.32 8.78 21.16
N SER A 424 41.96 9.32 20.12
CA SER A 424 41.30 9.66 18.86
C SER A 424 41.13 8.42 17.98
N GLY A 425 40.16 8.48 17.07
CA GLY A 425 39.95 7.56 15.96
C GLY A 425 39.59 8.32 14.68
N LYS A 426 39.60 7.61 13.55
CA LYS A 426 39.26 8.15 12.24
C LYS A 426 38.17 7.28 11.62
N ILE A 427 37.08 7.90 11.18
CA ILE A 427 36.08 7.30 10.30
C ILE A 427 36.56 7.60 8.88
N LYS A 428 37.01 6.57 8.16
CA LYS A 428 37.33 6.66 6.73
C LYS A 428 36.11 6.19 5.96
N LEU A 429 35.54 7.06 5.13
CA LEU A 429 34.51 6.71 4.17
C LEU A 429 35.10 6.69 2.76
N THR A 430 34.46 5.94 1.86
CA THR A 430 34.79 5.91 0.44
C THR A 430 33.50 5.90 -0.37
N LEU A 431 33.31 6.92 -1.21
CA LEU A 431 32.19 7.10 -2.13
C LEU A 431 32.61 6.59 -3.51
N LYS A 432 31.81 5.68 -4.07
CA LYS A 432 32.00 5.13 -5.42
C LYS A 432 30.70 5.17 -6.21
N ASP A 433 30.80 5.24 -7.54
CA ASP A 433 29.67 5.05 -8.44
C ASP A 433 29.30 3.56 -8.57
N ALA A 434 28.27 3.26 -9.36
CA ALA A 434 27.81 1.91 -9.66
C ALA A 434 28.88 1.01 -10.31
N ASN A 435 29.81 1.62 -11.06
CA ASN A 435 30.91 0.94 -11.74
C ASN A 435 32.13 0.73 -10.83
N GLY A 436 32.09 1.22 -9.59
CA GLY A 436 33.18 1.16 -8.63
C GLY A 436 34.26 2.24 -8.84
N VAL A 437 34.04 3.23 -9.70
CA VAL A 437 34.90 4.40 -9.89
C VAL A 437 34.79 5.33 -8.68
N ALA A 438 35.90 5.98 -8.32
CA ALA A 438 35.96 6.93 -7.22
C ALA A 438 35.20 8.23 -7.56
N VAL A 439 34.29 8.65 -6.67
CA VAL A 439 33.54 9.90 -6.86
C VAL A 439 34.21 11.01 -6.03
N ALA A 440 35.06 11.79 -6.71
CA ALA A 440 35.90 12.83 -6.12
C ALA A 440 35.18 14.16 -5.93
N ASN A 441 35.69 14.99 -5.00
CA ASN A 441 35.28 16.37 -4.76
C ASN A 441 33.79 16.56 -4.40
N LYS A 442 33.10 15.51 -3.90
CA LYS A 442 31.70 15.59 -3.47
C LYS A 442 31.60 15.76 -1.95
N THR A 443 30.63 16.56 -1.51
CA THR A 443 30.38 16.81 -0.08
C THR A 443 29.53 15.71 0.54
N VAL A 444 30.06 15.08 1.59
CA VAL A 444 29.34 14.08 2.40
C VAL A 444 28.97 14.69 3.75
N ASN A 445 27.68 14.70 4.03
CA ASN A 445 27.12 15.12 5.32
C ASN A 445 27.30 14.01 6.35
N ILE A 446 27.75 14.36 7.55
CA ILE A 446 27.96 13.43 8.66
C ILE A 446 27.22 13.93 9.90
N VAL A 447 26.22 13.18 10.35
CA VAL A 447 25.53 13.42 11.62
C VAL A 447 26.07 12.45 12.67
N ILE A 448 26.62 12.97 13.77
CA ILE A 448 27.19 12.18 14.86
C ILE A 448 26.79 12.79 16.21
N ASP A 449 26.19 11.97 17.09
CA ASP A 449 25.65 12.41 18.39
C ASP A 449 24.72 13.65 18.28
N GLY A 450 23.95 13.75 17.19
CA GLY A 450 23.05 14.88 16.90
C GLY A 450 23.73 16.11 16.28
N VAL A 451 25.04 16.12 16.12
CA VAL A 451 25.80 17.24 15.52
C VAL A 451 26.11 16.93 14.06
N ALA A 452 25.68 17.81 13.15
CA ALA A 452 26.02 17.77 11.74
C ALA A 452 27.43 18.33 11.46
N LYS A 453 28.14 17.71 10.52
CA LYS A 453 29.44 18.13 9.97
C LYS A 453 29.49 17.76 8.49
N THR A 454 30.38 18.38 7.74
CA THR A 454 30.66 18.00 6.35
C THR A 454 32.11 17.57 6.16
N VAL A 455 32.35 16.71 5.18
CA VAL A 455 33.68 16.36 4.66
C VAL A 455 33.58 16.25 3.14
N THR A 456 34.67 16.52 2.43
CA THR A 456 34.74 16.38 0.97
C THR A 456 35.58 15.15 0.60
N THR A 457 35.19 14.43 -0.45
CA THR A 457 35.97 13.31 -0.97
C THR A 457 37.19 13.78 -1.75
N ASP A 458 38.34 13.12 -1.57
CA ASP A 458 39.53 13.28 -2.40
C ASP A 458 39.39 12.56 -3.76
N ASP A 459 40.43 12.64 -4.59
CA ASP A 459 40.48 12.02 -5.93
C ASP A 459 40.29 10.49 -5.93
N ASN A 460 40.43 9.84 -4.77
CA ASN A 460 40.19 8.40 -4.58
C ASN A 460 38.78 8.12 -4.00
N GLY A 461 37.91 9.14 -3.95
CA GLY A 461 36.57 9.07 -3.36
C GLY A 461 36.60 8.99 -1.83
N ILE A 462 37.74 9.27 -1.18
CA ILE A 462 37.94 9.05 0.25
C ILE A 462 37.71 10.35 1.03
N ALA A 463 36.98 10.27 2.14
CA ALA A 463 36.93 11.34 3.14
C ALA A 463 37.18 10.81 4.56
N ILE A 464 37.69 11.66 5.45
CA ILE A 464 38.11 11.26 6.80
C ILE A 464 37.57 12.23 7.86
N LEU A 465 36.74 11.71 8.78
CA LEU A 465 36.33 12.43 9.99
C LEU A 465 37.10 11.92 11.21
N SER A 466 37.70 12.82 11.98
CA SER A 466 38.35 12.49 13.26
C SER A 466 37.38 12.60 14.44
N VAL A 467 37.36 11.58 15.30
CA VAL A 467 36.49 11.50 16.49
C VAL A 467 37.30 11.20 17.75
N LYS A 468 36.84 11.65 18.92
CA LYS A 468 37.48 11.40 20.22
C LYS A 468 36.47 11.48 21.35
N TYR A 469 36.44 10.44 22.19
CA TYR A 469 35.49 10.32 23.29
C TYR A 469 36.21 10.09 24.62
N SER A 470 35.86 10.86 25.65
CA SER A 470 36.52 10.79 26.97
C SER A 470 36.09 9.59 27.82
N ASN A 471 34.91 9.03 27.57
CA ASN A 471 34.32 7.88 28.27
C ASN A 471 33.97 6.76 27.29
N SER A 472 33.82 5.53 27.79
CA SER A 472 33.31 4.40 27.03
C SER A 472 31.82 4.54 26.74
N GLY A 473 31.41 4.13 25.54
CA GLY A 473 30.04 4.21 25.06
C GLY A 473 29.93 3.58 23.67
N THR A 474 28.70 3.53 23.15
CA THR A 474 28.43 3.25 21.74
C THR A 474 27.85 4.51 21.13
N HIS A 475 28.44 4.96 20.02
CA HIS A 475 27.99 6.11 19.25
C HIS A 475 27.71 5.66 17.81
N TYR A 476 26.90 6.43 17.10
CA TYR A 476 26.58 6.19 15.69
C TYR A 476 26.84 7.45 14.88
N ALA A 477 27.41 7.27 13.69
CA ALA A 477 27.57 8.32 12.70
C ALA A 477 26.82 7.93 11.42
N THR A 478 25.95 8.80 10.94
CA THR A 478 25.27 8.65 9.65
C THR A 478 26.01 9.48 8.62
N LEU A 479 26.51 8.83 7.56
CA LEU A 479 27.22 9.41 6.42
C LEU A 479 26.23 9.49 5.25
N ALA A 480 26.01 10.66 4.66
CA ALA A 480 25.04 10.85 3.59
C ALA A 480 25.60 11.75 2.47
N PHE A 481 25.65 11.22 1.26
CA PHE A 481 25.81 11.99 0.03
C PHE A 481 24.41 12.20 -0.56
N THR A 482 24.04 13.44 -0.86
CA THR A 482 22.67 13.78 -1.30
C THR A 482 22.42 13.52 -2.77
N GLY A 483 23.47 13.33 -3.57
CA GLY A 483 23.39 13.34 -5.03
C GLY A 483 23.53 14.74 -5.61
N ASP A 484 23.64 14.78 -6.94
CA ASP A 484 23.67 15.96 -7.81
C ASP A 484 23.25 15.54 -9.24
N ASN A 485 23.48 16.39 -10.24
CA ASN A 485 23.08 16.13 -11.62
C ASN A 485 23.80 14.92 -12.24
N ASP A 486 25.00 14.58 -11.77
CA ASP A 486 25.81 13.49 -12.33
C ASP A 486 25.59 12.17 -11.58
N TYR A 487 25.18 12.24 -10.30
CA TYR A 487 25.17 11.09 -9.38
C TYR A 487 23.95 11.05 -8.45
N THR A 488 23.36 9.86 -8.23
CA THR A 488 22.32 9.70 -7.20
C THR A 488 22.92 9.66 -5.79
N GLY A 489 22.14 10.10 -4.79
CA GLY A 489 22.55 10.07 -3.39
C GLY A 489 22.72 8.65 -2.81
N SER A 490 23.45 8.55 -1.70
CA SER A 490 23.67 7.31 -0.95
C SER A 490 23.99 7.54 0.52
N ILE A 491 23.72 6.56 1.38
CA ILE A 491 23.76 6.70 2.84
C ILE A 491 24.38 5.48 3.55
N LYS A 492 25.13 5.70 4.63
CA LYS A 492 25.73 4.64 5.46
C LYS A 492 25.80 5.02 6.94
N THR A 493 25.32 4.14 7.81
CA THR A 493 25.52 4.26 9.26
C THR A 493 26.75 3.47 9.72
N VAL A 494 27.56 4.08 10.58
CA VAL A 494 28.78 3.53 11.17
C VAL A 494 28.66 3.47 12.69
N LYS A 495 28.93 2.30 13.28
CA LYS A 495 29.00 2.12 14.74
C LYS A 495 30.39 2.44 15.27
N ILE A 496 30.46 3.24 16.32
CA ILE A 496 31.68 3.62 17.02
C ILE A 496 31.64 3.05 18.43
N SER A 497 32.52 2.09 18.71
CA SER A 497 32.61 1.40 20.00
C SER A 497 33.78 1.95 20.82
N VAL A 498 33.49 2.71 21.88
CA VAL A 498 34.52 3.29 22.75
C VAL A 498 34.73 2.39 23.96
N LEU A 499 35.89 1.74 24.02
CA LEU A 499 36.23 0.69 24.98
C LEU A 499 36.93 1.26 26.23
N LYS A 500 36.68 0.63 27.39
CA LYS A 500 37.43 0.93 28.62
C LYS A 500 38.83 0.32 28.59
N LYS A 501 39.83 1.12 28.98
CA LYS A 501 41.23 0.70 29.11
C LYS A 501 41.42 -0.25 30.28
N VAL A 502 42.18 -1.34 30.09
CA VAL A 502 42.50 -2.31 31.17
C VAL A 502 43.40 -1.64 32.21
N THR A 503 43.14 -1.88 33.49
CA THR A 503 43.99 -1.37 34.58
C THR A 503 44.65 -2.49 35.37
N ALA A 504 45.79 -2.16 35.97
CA ALA A 504 46.57 -3.07 36.81
C ALA A 504 46.87 -2.41 38.16
N LEU A 505 46.73 -3.18 39.24
CA LEU A 505 47.11 -2.82 40.59
C LEU A 505 48.31 -3.64 41.03
N THR A 506 49.34 -2.97 41.55
CA THR A 506 50.46 -3.62 42.25
C THR A 506 50.43 -3.25 43.73
N ILE A 507 50.60 -4.23 44.61
CA ILE A 507 50.68 -4.04 46.07
C ILE A 507 51.77 -4.96 46.64
N THR A 508 52.87 -4.36 47.07
CA THR A 508 54.01 -5.10 47.63
C THR A 508 53.68 -5.63 49.02
N LYS A 509 54.12 -6.85 49.33
CA LYS A 509 54.08 -7.41 50.68
C LYS A 509 54.81 -6.45 51.64
N LYS A 510 54.27 -6.21 52.84
CA LYS A 510 54.89 -5.31 53.84
C LYS A 510 54.92 -5.96 55.21
N THR A 511 56.03 -5.79 55.91
CA THR A 511 56.25 -6.25 57.28
C THR A 511 56.40 -5.03 58.19
N PHE A 512 55.69 -5.04 59.33
CA PHE A 512 55.78 -4.02 60.36
C PHE A 512 56.09 -4.67 61.72
N LYS A 513 56.84 -3.97 62.58
CA LYS A 513 56.95 -4.34 63.98
C LYS A 513 55.61 -4.07 64.68
N VAL A 514 55.22 -4.87 65.67
CA VAL A 514 54.00 -4.64 66.49
C VAL A 514 53.91 -3.17 66.95
N LYS A 515 55.00 -2.64 67.52
CA LYS A 515 55.09 -1.26 68.07
C LYS A 515 55.04 -0.11 67.05
N THR A 516 55.03 -0.36 65.74
CA THR A 516 54.92 0.72 64.73
C THR A 516 53.55 1.38 64.78
N LYS A 517 53.47 2.65 65.20
CA LYS A 517 52.21 3.42 65.28
C LYS A 517 51.58 3.68 63.91
N ASN A 518 52.37 4.15 62.93
CA ASN A 518 51.91 4.56 61.59
C ASN A 518 52.28 3.53 60.51
N LYS A 519 51.54 2.40 60.46
CA LYS A 519 51.76 1.35 59.44
C LYS A 519 51.16 1.80 58.09
N LYS A 520 52.02 2.01 57.08
CA LYS A 520 51.64 2.51 55.74
C LYS A 520 51.75 1.44 54.66
N VAL A 521 50.62 1.09 54.03
CA VAL A 521 50.57 0.20 52.86
C VAL A 521 50.38 1.04 51.60
N THR A 522 51.13 0.76 50.54
CA THR A 522 51.02 1.46 49.26
C THR A 522 50.61 0.53 48.14
N THR A 523 49.92 1.08 47.15
CA THR A 523 49.60 0.41 45.89
C THR A 523 49.82 1.37 44.72
N VAL A 524 50.18 0.85 43.55
CA VAL A 524 50.28 1.63 42.31
C VAL A 524 49.18 1.19 41.36
N LEU A 525 48.44 2.15 40.79
CA LEU A 525 47.44 1.92 39.75
C LEU A 525 47.97 2.42 38.41
N LYS A 526 47.96 1.54 37.40
CA LYS A 526 48.39 1.84 36.02
C LYS A 526 47.38 1.37 34.99
N SER A 527 47.45 1.95 33.80
CA SER A 527 46.84 1.46 32.55
C SER A 527 47.96 1.31 31.54
N GLY A 528 48.41 0.08 31.29
CA GLY A 528 49.66 -0.17 30.55
C GLY A 528 50.85 0.51 31.23
N LYS A 529 51.63 1.30 30.47
CA LYS A 529 52.77 2.07 31.00
C LYS A 529 52.34 3.33 31.79
N THR A 530 51.12 3.83 31.60
CA THR A 530 50.64 5.11 32.16
C THR A 530 50.16 4.96 33.61
N VAL A 531 50.61 5.85 34.51
CA VAL A 531 50.11 5.94 35.90
C VAL A 531 48.76 6.66 35.96
N LEU A 532 47.80 6.11 36.71
CA LEU A 532 46.48 6.74 36.86
C LEU A 532 46.45 7.64 38.09
N LYS A 533 46.43 8.95 37.86
CA LYS A 533 46.45 10.00 38.89
C LYS A 533 45.05 10.25 39.48
N TYR A 534 44.98 10.58 40.76
CA TYR A 534 43.78 11.02 41.50
C TYR A 534 42.57 10.06 41.52
N LYS A 535 42.76 8.78 41.20
CA LYS A 535 41.73 7.74 41.22
C LYS A 535 41.53 7.17 42.63
N LYS A 536 40.27 6.96 43.02
CA LYS A 536 39.89 6.35 44.31
C LYS A 536 40.19 4.84 44.29
N VAL A 537 40.99 4.37 45.25
CA VAL A 537 41.35 2.96 45.44
C VAL A 537 41.01 2.56 46.88
N THR A 538 40.59 1.32 47.10
CA THR A 538 40.28 0.78 48.42
C THR A 538 41.21 -0.37 48.79
N LEU A 539 41.41 -0.57 50.09
CA LEU A 539 42.20 -1.65 50.69
C LEU A 539 41.39 -2.30 51.82
N LYS A 540 41.02 -3.58 51.68
CA LYS A 540 40.41 -4.38 52.76
C LYS A 540 41.49 -5.23 53.42
N VAL A 541 41.71 -5.07 54.72
CA VAL A 541 42.66 -5.87 55.52
C VAL A 541 42.14 -6.02 56.96
N LYS A 542 42.21 -7.24 57.52
CA LYS A 542 41.66 -7.57 58.85
C LYS A 542 40.22 -7.05 59.05
N GLY A 543 39.33 -7.37 58.10
CA GLY A 543 37.92 -6.96 58.10
C GLY A 543 37.65 -5.49 57.74
N LYS A 544 38.56 -4.56 58.05
CA LYS A 544 38.38 -3.12 57.81
C LYS A 544 38.74 -2.70 56.39
N THR A 545 37.99 -1.74 55.85
CA THR A 545 38.21 -1.13 54.53
C THR A 545 38.78 0.28 54.69
N TYR A 546 39.89 0.55 54.00
CA TYR A 546 40.55 1.86 53.92
C TYR A 546 40.38 2.42 52.50
N THR A 547 40.28 3.74 52.36
CA THR A 547 40.17 4.44 51.07
C THR A 547 41.31 5.44 50.92
N ALA A 548 41.88 5.54 49.72
CA ALA A 548 42.85 6.58 49.36
C ALA A 548 42.66 6.98 47.88
N LYS A 549 43.11 8.18 47.50
CA LYS A 549 43.28 8.56 46.08
C LYS A 549 44.74 8.31 45.67
N THR A 550 44.97 7.97 44.41
CA THR A 550 46.33 7.91 43.85
C THR A 550 46.91 9.32 43.69
N ASN A 551 48.20 9.50 43.92
CA ASN A 551 48.89 10.76 43.69
C ASN A 551 49.31 10.94 42.22
N SER A 552 50.10 11.99 41.93
CA SER A 552 50.66 12.27 40.61
C SER A 552 51.57 11.16 40.04
N LYS A 553 52.08 10.25 40.88
CA LYS A 553 52.87 9.06 40.51
C LYS A 553 52.02 7.77 40.44
N GLY A 554 50.70 7.87 40.54
CA GLY A 554 49.77 6.72 40.53
C GLY A 554 49.74 5.92 41.84
N ILE A 555 50.35 6.43 42.91
CA ILE A 555 50.50 5.71 44.19
C ILE A 555 49.37 6.13 45.15
N ALA A 556 48.61 5.15 45.65
CA ALA A 556 47.67 5.35 46.75
C ALA A 556 48.27 4.80 48.06
N THR A 557 48.21 5.58 49.14
CA THR A 557 48.81 5.26 50.45
C THR A 557 47.73 5.11 51.50
N PHE A 558 47.69 3.96 52.18
CA PHE A 558 46.73 3.64 53.23
C PHE A 558 47.42 3.60 54.59
N ASN A 559 46.95 4.42 55.54
CA ASN A 559 47.35 4.35 56.95
C ASN A 559 46.49 3.29 57.66
N ILE A 560 47.07 2.13 57.98
CA ILE A 560 46.34 1.00 58.57
C ILE A 560 46.59 0.85 60.08
N LYS A 561 45.57 0.45 60.83
CA LYS A 561 45.62 0.29 62.29
C LYS A 561 45.54 -1.20 62.67
N ILE A 562 46.69 -1.85 62.78
CA ILE A 562 46.81 -3.26 63.21
C ILE A 562 47.81 -3.35 64.38
N ALA A 563 47.34 -3.82 65.54
CA ALA A 563 48.13 -3.95 66.77
C ALA A 563 48.47 -5.42 67.13
N LYS A 564 47.65 -6.40 66.73
CA LYS A 564 47.95 -7.83 66.99
C LYS A 564 48.99 -8.35 66.00
N LYS A 565 49.94 -9.17 66.49
CA LYS A 565 50.89 -9.96 65.67
C LYS A 565 50.12 -10.90 64.74
N GLY A 566 50.65 -11.18 63.56
CA GLY A 566 50.06 -12.13 62.60
C GLY A 566 50.25 -11.78 61.12
N THR A 567 49.70 -12.64 60.26
CA THR A 567 49.70 -12.51 58.80
C THR A 567 48.30 -12.13 58.33
N PHE A 568 48.14 -10.96 57.70
CA PHE A 568 46.84 -10.44 57.28
C PHE A 568 46.74 -10.38 55.76
N LYS A 569 45.82 -11.14 55.17
CA LYS A 569 45.49 -11.05 53.74
C LYS A 569 44.90 -9.66 53.45
N ALA A 570 45.46 -9.00 52.46
CA ALA A 570 45.12 -7.66 52.03
C ALA A 570 44.56 -7.70 50.60
N LEU A 571 43.42 -7.05 50.36
CA LEU A 571 42.79 -6.95 49.04
C LEU A 571 42.67 -5.48 48.64
N THR A 572 43.37 -5.10 47.58
CA THR A 572 43.24 -3.78 46.96
C THR A 572 42.22 -3.85 45.82
N LYS A 573 41.31 -2.88 45.71
CA LYS A 573 40.37 -2.74 44.59
C LYS A 573 40.34 -1.31 44.03
N PHE A 574 40.32 -1.21 42.70
CA PHE A 574 39.93 -0.03 41.95
C PHE A 574 38.62 -0.37 41.23
N ALA A 575 37.58 0.45 41.42
CA ALA A 575 36.23 0.15 40.94
C ALA A 575 36.04 0.36 39.43
N GLY A 576 37.03 0.94 38.74
CA GLY A 576 36.85 1.45 37.38
C GLY A 576 36.21 2.84 37.37
N ASP A 577 36.05 3.40 36.19
CA ASP A 577 35.29 4.62 35.90
C ASP A 577 34.79 4.60 34.45
N GLY A 578 34.40 5.76 33.89
CA GLY A 578 33.96 5.87 32.49
C GLY A 578 35.04 5.50 31.46
N ALA A 579 36.33 5.65 31.76
CA ALA A 579 37.42 5.38 30.82
C ALA A 579 38.20 4.08 31.12
N TYR A 580 38.16 3.60 32.36
CA TYR A 580 39.03 2.53 32.86
C TYR A 580 38.25 1.36 33.46
N LYS A 581 38.67 0.12 33.13
CA LYS A 581 38.12 -1.11 33.73
C LYS A 581 38.52 -1.23 35.20
N ALA A 582 37.68 -1.88 36.00
CA ALA A 582 37.98 -2.25 37.38
C ALA A 582 39.19 -3.19 37.47
N ALA A 583 39.88 -3.17 38.61
CA ALA A 583 40.98 -4.08 38.91
C ALA A 583 41.00 -4.44 40.40
N SER A 584 41.55 -5.61 40.73
CA SER A 584 41.84 -5.98 42.11
C SER A 584 43.11 -6.81 42.24
N LYS A 585 43.75 -6.75 43.40
CA LYS A 585 44.97 -7.54 43.68
C LYS A 585 45.07 -7.90 45.16
N TYR A 586 45.43 -9.15 45.43
CA TYR A 586 45.75 -9.62 46.78
C TYR A 586 47.23 -9.45 47.11
N SER A 587 47.53 -9.27 48.39
CA SER A 587 48.87 -9.32 48.98
C SER A 587 48.77 -9.69 50.48
N TYR A 588 49.88 -9.61 51.20
CA TYR A 588 49.95 -9.88 52.64
C TYR A 588 50.64 -8.75 53.40
N VAL A 589 50.06 -8.41 54.55
CA VAL A 589 50.65 -7.54 55.56
C VAL A 589 51.05 -8.41 56.75
N TYR A 590 52.33 -8.42 57.09
CA TYR A 590 52.86 -9.11 58.26
C TYR A 590 53.05 -8.11 59.40
N VAL A 591 52.55 -8.44 60.58
CA VAL A 591 52.89 -7.74 61.83
C VAL A 591 53.64 -8.74 62.71
N ARG A 592 54.93 -8.46 62.98
CA ARG A 592 55.83 -9.33 63.73
C ARG A 592 56.28 -8.69 65.04
#